data_AF-A0A9E5G120-F1
#
_entry.id   AF-A0A9E5G120-F1
#
_cell.length_a   1.000
_cell.length_b   1.000
_cell.length_c   1.000
_cell.angle_alpha   90.00
_cell.angle_beta   90.00
_cell.angle_gamma   90.00
#
_symmetry.space_group_name_H-M   'P 1'
#
loop_
_entity.id
_entity.type
_entity.pdbx_description
1 polymer ?
#
loop_
_entity_poly.entity_id
_entity_poly.type
_entity_poly.pdbx_seq_one_letter_code
_entity_poly.pdbx_strand_id
1 'polypeptide(L)'
;MKKIISAIAALMLVLTVFAGCSAQTNDTAESASPSVAVTQTVSSDTTGEDEMFTDRDKEIGYSESESTLITLQDGKTSINGDGAKVDDNTVTISEEGTYILTGSLSNGQIVVDASDDAKIQIVLNSADITNESSAAIYVKNADKVFITTASGSENTLSVTGEYLAIDDNNIDAAIFAKSDLTLNGAGTLTINADYGHGVVSKDDLAVTCGTYNITSASSALTGKNSVRIADGTFTLNAGTDGIHSENEDDTTLGFVYIAGGTFSISAGDDGIHAETDVKILGGTLDIKNSYEGIEGLTVNISGGDITVIASDDGLNAAGGNDGSGGEGKAAMQAVDGCLITISGGNLTIDAGGDGIDSNGSLAISGGDITVSGPTDNTNGTLDYNGTAVITGGTLVGAGSSGMAQGFSDSSTQGSILYVLTGTQKAGTQVTLKDSSGNVIAQFAPEKEFQSVNISAKEIANGSTYTLTVGTDEYSIEMTAITYSNGGGMGMGGGGQMPSGGGQMPSGGQGGGPGGKGQAPFNGAGTDATSSATSAQ
;
A
#
# COMPACT_ATOMS: atom_id res chain seq x y z
N MET A 1 27.02 -46.97 -19.91
CA MET A 1 27.09 -48.45 -19.97
C MET A 1 27.30 -48.98 -18.56
N LYS A 2 26.40 -49.88 -18.14
CA LYS A 2 26.50 -50.85 -17.02
C LYS A 2 26.44 -50.28 -15.59
N LYS A 3 25.29 -50.39 -14.88
CA LYS A 3 24.68 -51.59 -14.21
C LYS A 3 25.32 -51.79 -12.81
N ILE A 4 24.67 -52.14 -11.68
CA ILE A 4 23.41 -52.83 -11.33
C ILE A 4 23.31 -52.76 -9.77
N ILE A 5 22.16 -52.41 -9.15
CA ILE A 5 21.13 -53.25 -8.48
C ILE A 5 21.59 -54.05 -7.21
N SER A 6 20.91 -53.83 -6.08
CA SER A 6 20.09 -54.81 -5.28
C SER A 6 19.91 -54.32 -3.82
N ALA A 7 18.69 -54.04 -3.33
CA ALA A 7 17.61 -54.94 -2.86
C ALA A 7 17.78 -55.37 -1.38
N ILE A 8 16.97 -54.82 -0.45
CA ILE A 8 15.71 -55.34 0.15
C ILE A 8 15.89 -56.51 1.16
N ALA A 9 15.42 -56.30 2.40
CA ALA A 9 14.62 -57.21 3.26
C ALA A 9 14.31 -56.45 4.59
N ALA A 10 13.10 -56.02 4.92
CA ALA A 10 11.83 -56.71 5.22
C ALA A 10 11.66 -57.14 6.70
N LEU A 11 10.53 -56.69 7.26
CA LEU A 11 9.60 -57.37 8.20
C LEU A 11 9.85 -57.27 9.72
N MET A 12 8.92 -56.62 10.45
CA MET A 12 7.96 -57.36 11.31
C MET A 12 6.81 -56.49 11.84
N LEU A 13 5.64 -57.14 11.79
CA LEU A 13 4.29 -56.75 12.15
C LEU A 13 3.98 -57.28 13.56
N VAL A 14 3.29 -56.50 14.41
CA VAL A 14 2.52 -57.07 15.54
C VAL A 14 1.16 -56.39 15.61
N LEU A 15 0.13 -57.24 15.55
CA LEU A 15 -1.31 -57.00 15.68
C LEU A 15 -1.79 -57.53 17.04
N THR A 16 -2.82 -56.89 17.62
CA THR A 16 -3.90 -57.42 18.53
C THR A 16 -4.65 -56.17 19.03
N VAL A 17 -5.91 -55.83 18.71
CA VAL A 17 -7.25 -56.47 18.74
C VAL A 17 -7.76 -56.82 20.16
N PHE A 18 -8.82 -56.13 20.61
CA PHE A 18 -10.14 -56.63 21.07
C PHE A 18 -11.06 -55.42 21.35
N ALA A 19 -12.16 -55.23 20.58
CA ALA A 19 -13.56 -55.53 20.93
C ALA A 19 -14.11 -54.72 22.13
N GLY A 20 -15.22 -54.00 22.10
CA GLY A 20 -16.41 -54.01 21.26
C GLY A 20 -17.63 -54.00 22.19
N CYS A 21 -18.58 -53.08 21.99
CA CYS A 21 -19.97 -53.28 22.41
C CYS A 21 -20.89 -52.31 21.68
N SER A 22 -21.93 -52.89 21.08
CA SER A 22 -22.96 -52.31 20.21
C SER A 22 -24.13 -51.70 20.97
N ALA A 23 -24.76 -50.68 20.39
CA ALA A 23 -26.21 -50.53 20.37
C ALA A 23 -26.62 -49.79 19.08
N GLN A 24 -27.67 -50.30 18.43
CA GLN A 24 -28.13 -49.93 17.09
C GLN A 24 -29.45 -49.12 17.18
N THR A 25 -29.73 -48.41 16.08
CA THR A 25 -31.01 -47.86 15.56
C THR A 25 -31.43 -46.45 15.98
N ASN A 26 -31.29 -45.46 15.07
CA ASN A 26 -32.31 -45.13 14.07
C ASN A 26 -31.81 -44.08 13.06
N ASP A 27 -32.05 -44.34 11.77
CA ASP A 27 -31.72 -43.48 10.63
C ASP A 27 -32.55 -42.20 10.60
N THR A 28 -31.89 -41.06 10.45
CA THR A 28 -32.43 -39.86 9.77
C THR A 28 -31.25 -39.17 9.09
N ALA A 29 -31.33 -39.02 7.76
CA ALA A 29 -30.25 -38.47 6.94
C ALA A 29 -30.09 -36.97 7.22
N GLU A 30 -29.06 -36.62 7.98
CA GLU A 30 -28.64 -35.25 8.24
C GLU A 30 -27.46 -34.94 7.30
N SER A 31 -27.66 -33.95 6.43
CA SER A 31 -26.64 -33.45 5.50
C SER A 31 -25.66 -32.59 6.30
N ALA A 32 -24.58 -33.21 6.78
CA ALA A 32 -23.49 -32.49 7.45
C ALA A 32 -22.70 -31.66 6.43
N SER A 33 -22.87 -30.34 6.46
CA SER A 33 -21.89 -29.39 5.90
C SER A 33 -20.67 -29.33 6.82
N PRO A 34 -19.43 -29.31 6.31
CA PRO A 34 -18.26 -29.16 7.14
C PRO A 34 -18.17 -27.70 7.62
N SER A 35 -18.30 -27.47 8.93
CA SER A 35 -17.90 -26.21 9.54
C SER A 35 -16.37 -26.19 9.64
N VAL A 36 -15.70 -25.47 8.75
CA VAL A 36 -14.28 -25.17 8.90
C VAL A 36 -14.18 -24.07 9.97
N ALA A 37 -13.88 -24.46 11.20
CA ALA A 37 -13.48 -23.53 12.24
C ALA A 37 -12.08 -22.99 11.89
N VAL A 38 -12.01 -21.76 11.36
CA VAL A 38 -10.75 -21.04 11.20
C VAL A 38 -10.26 -20.70 12.60
N THR A 39 -9.29 -21.48 13.09
CA THR A 39 -8.53 -21.13 14.29
C THR A 39 -7.42 -20.20 13.85
N GLN A 40 -7.72 -18.90 13.81
CA GLN A 40 -6.75 -17.86 13.49
C GLN A 40 -5.78 -17.75 14.67
N THR A 41 -4.56 -18.25 14.47
CA THR A 41 -3.46 -18.02 15.41
C THR A 41 -2.93 -16.63 15.07
N VAL A 42 -3.29 -15.63 15.86
CA VAL A 42 -2.67 -14.30 15.81
C VAL A 42 -1.23 -14.47 16.26
N SER A 43 -0.32 -14.62 15.30
CA SER A 43 1.10 -14.50 15.55
C SER A 43 1.41 -13.01 15.58
N SER A 44 1.67 -12.46 16.76
CA SER A 44 2.28 -11.14 16.91
C SER A 44 3.73 -11.25 16.43
N ASP A 45 3.91 -11.18 15.11
CA ASP A 45 5.20 -11.28 14.46
C ASP A 45 5.96 -9.97 14.62
N THR A 46 6.55 -9.79 15.80
CA THR A 46 7.53 -8.74 16.08
C THR A 46 8.95 -9.21 15.74
N THR A 47 9.08 -10.34 15.04
CA THR A 47 10.36 -10.94 14.63
C THR A 47 10.79 -10.59 13.20
N GLY A 48 9.97 -9.84 12.44
CA GLY A 48 10.22 -9.56 11.02
C GLY A 48 11.15 -8.37 10.69
N GLU A 49 11.35 -7.41 11.58
CA GLU A 49 12.18 -6.21 11.27
C GLU A 49 13.66 -6.56 11.00
N ASP A 50 14.19 -7.56 11.69
CA ASP A 50 15.60 -7.97 11.56
C ASP A 50 15.87 -8.76 10.26
N GLU A 51 14.85 -9.30 9.58
CA GLU A 51 15.01 -9.97 8.28
C GLU A 51 14.86 -9.01 7.09
N MET A 52 14.20 -7.86 7.28
CA MET A 52 13.96 -6.89 6.20
C MET A 52 15.17 -6.03 5.86
N PHE A 53 16.15 -5.91 6.77
CA PHE A 53 17.33 -5.07 6.58
C PHE A 53 18.58 -5.77 7.11
N THR A 54 19.66 -5.74 6.33
CA THR A 54 20.96 -6.22 6.78
C THR A 54 21.67 -5.16 7.64
N ASP A 55 22.63 -5.57 8.46
CA ASP A 55 23.52 -4.64 9.18
C ASP A 55 24.23 -3.69 8.21
N ARG A 56 24.56 -4.18 7.00
CA ARG A 56 25.24 -3.37 5.98
C ARG A 56 24.34 -2.27 5.42
N ASP A 57 23.03 -2.48 5.37
CA ASP A 57 22.06 -1.47 4.93
C ASP A 57 21.96 -0.32 5.94
N LYS A 58 22.12 -0.63 7.22
CA LYS A 58 22.09 0.32 8.34
C LYS A 58 23.43 1.03 8.56
N GLU A 59 24.53 0.50 8.01
CA GLU A 59 25.87 1.08 8.15
C GLU A 59 26.03 2.33 7.25
N ILE A 60 26.04 3.49 7.90
CA ILE A 60 26.25 4.81 7.26
C ILE A 60 27.70 5.29 7.33
N GLY A 61 28.55 4.64 8.13
CA GLY A 61 29.94 5.02 8.31
C GLY A 61 30.80 4.67 7.09
N TYR A 62 31.85 5.46 6.90
CA TYR A 62 32.89 5.23 5.91
C TYR A 62 34.21 5.89 6.34
N SER A 63 35.31 5.43 5.75
CA SER A 63 36.67 5.93 6.01
C SER A 63 37.10 6.86 4.89
N GLU A 64 37.18 8.17 5.14
CA GLU A 64 37.58 9.16 4.13
C GLU A 64 38.96 8.86 3.54
N SER A 65 39.91 8.39 4.36
CA SER A 65 41.29 8.11 3.92
C SER A 65 41.44 6.83 3.10
N GLU A 66 40.48 5.91 3.21
CA GLU A 66 40.49 4.63 2.48
C GLU A 66 39.52 4.65 1.28
N SER A 67 38.73 5.72 1.14
CA SER A 67 37.78 5.89 0.05
C SER A 67 38.42 6.57 -1.14
N THR A 68 37.95 6.24 -2.34
CA THR A 68 38.29 6.99 -3.55
C THR A 68 37.50 8.31 -3.57
N LEU A 69 38.21 9.44 -3.59
CA LEU A 69 37.57 10.77 -3.68
C LEU A 69 37.38 11.17 -5.14
N ILE A 70 36.14 11.50 -5.50
CA ILE A 70 35.74 11.97 -6.82
C ILE A 70 35.23 13.40 -6.67
N THR A 71 36.03 14.36 -7.16
CA THR A 71 35.64 15.77 -7.20
C THR A 71 35.08 16.09 -8.58
N LEU A 72 33.77 16.29 -8.63
CA LEU A 72 32.96 16.52 -9.81
C LEU A 72 33.12 17.96 -10.30
N GLN A 73 33.50 18.12 -11.57
CA GLN A 73 33.58 19.40 -12.25
C GLN A 73 33.50 19.19 -13.76
N ASP A 74 32.67 19.97 -14.45
CA ASP A 74 32.53 19.86 -15.92
C ASP A 74 33.88 19.89 -16.65
N GLY A 75 34.15 18.80 -17.39
CA GLY A 75 35.38 18.58 -18.16
C GLY A 75 36.67 18.54 -17.33
N LYS A 76 36.57 18.49 -16.00
CA LYS A 76 37.72 18.57 -15.06
C LYS A 76 37.57 17.69 -13.83
N THR A 77 36.59 16.80 -13.82
CA THR A 77 36.41 15.83 -12.73
C THR A 77 37.73 15.13 -12.43
N SER A 78 38.09 15.10 -11.16
CA SER A 78 39.36 14.52 -10.69
C SER A 78 39.08 13.36 -9.73
N ILE A 79 39.85 12.29 -9.89
CA ILE A 79 39.74 11.06 -9.08
C ILE A 79 41.04 10.89 -8.30
N ASN A 80 40.92 10.75 -6.98
CA ASN A 80 42.02 10.45 -6.08
C ASN A 80 41.73 9.12 -5.38
N GLY A 81 42.31 8.05 -5.91
CA GLY A 81 42.06 6.67 -5.52
C GLY A 81 41.95 5.77 -6.76
N ASP A 82 41.65 4.50 -6.55
CA ASP A 82 41.52 3.48 -7.59
C ASP A 82 40.04 3.11 -7.82
N GLY A 83 39.78 2.22 -8.79
CA GLY A 83 38.45 1.64 -9.04
C GLY A 83 37.44 2.53 -9.79
N ALA A 84 37.77 3.79 -10.07
CA ALA A 84 36.94 4.69 -10.88
C ALA A 84 37.73 5.34 -12.02
N LYS A 85 37.04 5.66 -13.12
CA LYS A 85 37.57 6.39 -14.27
C LYS A 85 36.58 7.45 -14.70
N VAL A 86 37.07 8.50 -15.37
CA VAL A 86 36.22 9.53 -15.97
C VAL A 86 36.50 9.63 -17.46
N ASP A 87 35.44 9.70 -18.24
CA ASP A 87 35.44 10.06 -19.66
C ASP A 87 34.44 11.20 -19.86
N ASP A 88 34.94 12.37 -20.27
CA ASP A 88 34.19 13.63 -20.24
C ASP A 88 33.51 13.91 -18.88
N ASN A 89 32.17 13.88 -18.83
CA ASN A 89 31.37 14.08 -17.63
C ASN A 89 30.73 12.77 -17.12
N THR A 90 31.21 11.62 -17.60
CA THR A 90 30.77 10.31 -17.15
C THR A 90 31.83 9.68 -16.26
N VAL A 91 31.48 9.41 -15.01
CA VAL A 91 32.34 8.69 -14.08
C VAL A 91 31.90 7.24 -14.01
N THR A 92 32.78 6.30 -14.34
CA THR A 92 32.52 4.87 -14.24
C THR A 92 33.27 4.27 -13.06
N ILE A 93 32.53 3.69 -12.12
CA ILE A 93 33.03 2.90 -11.00
C ILE A 93 32.97 1.42 -11.41
N SER A 94 34.10 0.72 -11.35
CA SER A 94 34.24 -0.66 -11.85
C SER A 94 34.82 -1.66 -10.85
N GLU A 95 35.11 -1.23 -9.62
CA GLU A 95 35.67 -2.10 -8.57
C GLU A 95 34.84 -1.95 -7.28
N GLU A 96 34.84 -2.98 -6.44
CA GLU A 96 34.25 -2.91 -5.11
C GLU A 96 35.00 -1.87 -4.26
N GLY A 97 34.26 -1.01 -3.55
CA GLY A 97 34.85 -0.01 -2.67
C GLY A 97 33.89 1.10 -2.25
N THR A 98 34.45 2.10 -1.57
CA THR A 98 33.74 3.32 -1.16
C THR A 98 34.23 4.52 -1.98
N TYR A 99 33.29 5.29 -2.50
CA TYR A 99 33.52 6.41 -3.41
C TYR A 99 32.84 7.66 -2.86
N ILE A 100 33.60 8.70 -2.55
CA ILE A 100 33.07 9.96 -2.03
C ILE A 100 32.94 10.94 -3.18
N LEU A 101 31.72 11.38 -3.45
CA LEU A 101 31.39 12.33 -4.52
C LEU A 101 31.14 13.70 -3.90
N THR A 102 31.80 14.71 -4.46
CA THR A 102 31.64 16.11 -4.07
C THR A 102 31.78 17.03 -5.27
N GLY A 103 31.16 18.20 -5.27
CA GLY A 103 31.18 19.13 -6.41
C GLY A 103 30.00 18.91 -7.36
N SER A 104 30.11 19.38 -8.60
CA SER A 104 28.96 19.46 -9.50
C SER A 104 29.24 19.07 -10.95
N LEU A 105 28.25 18.45 -11.61
CA LEU A 105 28.20 18.26 -13.07
C LEU A 105 26.90 18.87 -13.61
N SER A 106 27.00 19.72 -14.63
CA SER A 106 25.82 20.34 -15.26
C SER A 106 25.11 19.42 -16.26
N ASN A 107 25.85 18.47 -16.83
CA ASN A 107 25.31 17.36 -17.58
C ASN A 107 26.29 16.18 -17.46
N GLY A 108 26.01 15.25 -16.55
CA GLY A 108 26.91 14.15 -16.23
C GLY A 108 26.22 12.94 -15.64
N GLN A 109 26.98 11.85 -15.52
CA GLN A 109 26.46 10.56 -15.07
C GLN A 109 27.50 9.84 -14.22
N ILE A 110 27.03 9.20 -13.14
CA ILE A 110 27.80 8.23 -12.37
C ILE A 110 27.32 6.84 -12.76
N VAL A 111 28.18 6.03 -13.35
CA VAL A 111 27.89 4.66 -13.77
C VAL A 111 28.58 3.68 -12.84
N VAL A 112 27.86 2.69 -12.32
CA VAL A 112 28.44 1.53 -11.64
C VAL A 112 28.36 0.32 -12.57
N ASP A 113 29.52 -0.17 -13.00
CA ASP A 113 29.68 -1.34 -13.88
C ASP A 113 30.85 -2.20 -13.37
N ALA A 114 30.62 -2.85 -12.23
CA ALA A 114 31.58 -3.69 -11.52
C ALA A 114 31.27 -5.18 -11.68
N SER A 115 31.88 -6.07 -10.90
CA SER A 115 31.53 -7.50 -10.90
C SER A 115 30.18 -7.78 -10.24
N ASP A 116 29.54 -8.89 -10.62
CA ASP A 116 28.22 -9.31 -10.11
C ASP A 116 28.19 -9.56 -8.59
N ASP A 117 29.35 -9.70 -7.94
CA ASP A 117 29.52 -9.91 -6.50
C ASP A 117 29.97 -8.64 -5.76
N ALA A 118 30.18 -7.52 -6.46
CA ALA A 118 30.73 -6.30 -5.87
C ALA A 118 29.69 -5.54 -5.05
N LYS A 119 30.08 -5.11 -3.84
CA LYS A 119 29.29 -4.23 -2.98
C LYS A 119 29.86 -2.82 -2.91
N ILE A 120 29.21 -1.87 -3.56
CA ILE A 120 29.76 -0.52 -3.75
C ILE A 120 29.02 0.49 -2.88
N GLN A 121 29.77 1.35 -2.18
CA GLN A 121 29.20 2.48 -1.45
C GLN A 121 29.54 3.79 -2.13
N ILE A 122 28.52 4.52 -2.57
CA ILE A 122 28.62 5.88 -3.09
C ILE A 122 28.21 6.83 -1.98
N VAL A 123 29.14 7.65 -1.50
CA VAL A 123 28.89 8.67 -0.50
C VAL A 123 28.66 10.00 -1.19
N LEU A 124 27.46 10.56 -1.07
CA LEU A 124 27.13 11.90 -1.55
C LEU A 124 27.51 12.94 -0.48
N ASN A 125 28.52 13.75 -0.78
CA ASN A 125 29.05 14.77 0.11
C ASN A 125 29.07 16.15 -0.58
N SER A 126 27.90 16.77 -0.62
CA SER A 126 27.65 18.00 -1.37
C SER A 126 27.88 17.80 -2.87
N ALA A 127 27.27 16.73 -3.39
CA ALA A 127 27.23 16.43 -4.82
C ALA A 127 25.99 17.05 -5.47
N ASP A 128 26.16 17.69 -6.62
CA ASP A 128 25.10 18.27 -7.44
C ASP A 128 25.23 17.79 -8.90
N ILE A 129 24.38 16.87 -9.32
CA ILE A 129 24.51 16.18 -10.60
C ILE A 129 23.23 16.36 -11.39
N THR A 130 23.32 17.05 -12.52
CA THR A 130 22.25 17.12 -13.51
C THR A 130 22.56 16.20 -14.69
N ASN A 131 21.56 15.53 -15.23
CA ASN A 131 21.63 14.78 -16.47
C ASN A 131 20.45 15.16 -17.39
N GLU A 132 20.72 15.37 -18.69
CA GLU A 132 19.71 15.84 -19.64
C GLU A 132 19.06 14.72 -20.46
N SER A 133 19.53 13.47 -20.36
CA SER A 133 19.07 12.39 -21.24
C SER A 133 19.19 10.96 -20.67
N SER A 134 19.56 10.82 -19.41
CA SER A 134 19.75 9.54 -18.71
C SER A 134 19.69 9.74 -17.19
N ALA A 135 19.95 8.69 -16.42
CA ALA A 135 20.04 8.77 -14.96
C ALA A 135 21.26 9.59 -14.52
N ALA A 136 21.14 10.33 -13.42
CA ALA A 136 22.28 10.95 -12.75
C ALA A 136 23.20 9.89 -12.12
N ILE A 137 22.59 8.84 -11.53
CA ILE A 137 23.30 7.65 -11.06
C ILE A 137 22.69 6.41 -11.73
N TYR A 138 23.51 5.69 -12.47
CA TYR A 138 23.14 4.47 -13.18
C TYR A 138 23.93 3.28 -12.65
N VAL A 139 23.29 2.40 -11.89
CA VAL A 139 23.86 1.11 -11.48
C VAL A 139 23.53 0.06 -12.53
N LYS A 140 24.48 -0.15 -13.43
CA LYS A 140 24.40 -1.12 -14.51
C LYS A 140 24.72 -2.54 -14.03
N ASN A 141 25.75 -2.69 -13.20
CA ASN A 141 26.15 -4.00 -12.68
C ASN A 141 26.90 -3.90 -11.34
N ALA A 142 26.39 -4.60 -10.33
CA ALA A 142 26.96 -4.84 -9.02
C ALA A 142 26.06 -5.83 -8.27
N ASP A 143 26.53 -6.48 -7.21
CA ASP A 143 25.67 -7.24 -6.28
C ASP A 143 24.69 -6.29 -5.59
N LYS A 144 25.23 -5.22 -5.00
CA LYS A 144 24.46 -4.23 -4.25
C LYS A 144 25.17 -2.88 -4.22
N VAL A 145 24.39 -1.80 -4.33
CA VAL A 145 24.89 -0.44 -4.19
C VAL A 145 24.24 0.26 -2.99
N PHE A 146 25.07 0.95 -2.22
CA PHE A 146 24.66 1.80 -1.10
C PHE A 146 24.89 3.25 -1.51
N ILE A 147 23.83 4.07 -1.49
CA ILE A 147 23.92 5.52 -1.65
C ILE A 147 23.78 6.14 -0.27
N THR A 148 24.90 6.62 0.27
CA THR A 148 25.00 7.19 1.61
C THR A 148 25.09 8.71 1.54
N THR A 149 24.17 9.45 2.15
CA THR A 149 24.30 10.90 2.31
C THR A 149 25.23 11.22 3.49
N ALA A 150 26.32 11.94 3.22
CA ALA A 150 27.26 12.35 4.26
C ALA A 150 26.58 13.26 5.30
N SER A 151 27.02 13.18 6.57
CA SER A 151 26.41 13.94 7.66
C SER A 151 26.42 15.45 7.39
N GLY A 152 25.24 16.08 7.40
CA GLY A 152 25.08 17.51 7.18
C GLY A 152 25.35 17.98 5.75
N SER A 153 25.49 17.04 4.80
CA SER A 153 25.59 17.39 3.38
C SER A 153 24.20 17.58 2.78
N GLU A 154 24.11 18.51 1.82
CA GLU A 154 22.95 18.70 0.95
C GLU A 154 23.37 18.24 -0.44
N ASN A 155 22.63 17.30 -1.02
CA ASN A 155 22.96 16.69 -2.31
C ASN A 155 21.76 16.82 -3.25
N THR A 156 22.04 17.05 -4.52
CA THR A 156 21.01 17.23 -5.55
C THR A 156 21.29 16.32 -6.73
N LEU A 157 20.29 15.57 -7.17
CA LEU A 157 20.29 14.85 -8.44
C LEU A 157 19.13 15.35 -9.27
N SER A 158 19.39 15.76 -10.51
CA SER A 158 18.35 16.28 -11.40
C SER A 158 18.38 15.58 -12.76
N VAL A 159 17.21 15.23 -13.28
CA VAL A 159 17.00 14.79 -14.67
C VAL A 159 16.06 15.77 -15.34
N THR A 160 16.53 16.46 -16.38
CA THR A 160 15.83 17.60 -17.00
C THR A 160 15.33 17.33 -18.41
N GLY A 161 15.59 16.13 -18.95
CA GLY A 161 15.17 15.73 -20.29
C GLY A 161 14.75 14.28 -20.39
N GLU A 162 14.17 13.92 -21.54
CA GLU A 162 13.69 12.56 -21.81
C GLU A 162 14.84 11.55 -21.81
N TYR A 163 14.57 10.35 -21.28
CA TYR A 163 15.54 9.26 -21.29
C TYR A 163 15.79 8.76 -22.72
N LEU A 164 17.05 8.80 -23.13
CA LEU A 164 17.52 8.19 -24.36
C LEU A 164 18.18 6.85 -24.04
N ALA A 165 17.84 5.82 -24.82
CA ALA A 165 18.49 4.52 -24.68
C ALA A 165 19.99 4.65 -24.97
N ILE A 166 20.81 4.41 -23.94
CA ILE A 166 22.28 4.36 -24.03
C ILE A 166 22.80 2.93 -24.05
N ASP A 167 21.95 1.96 -23.69
CA ASP A 167 22.15 0.52 -23.80
C ASP A 167 20.79 -0.21 -23.85
N ASP A 168 20.77 -1.53 -23.65
CA ASP A 168 19.55 -2.36 -23.71
C ASP A 168 18.69 -2.27 -22.43
N ASN A 169 19.04 -1.42 -21.47
CA ASN A 169 18.29 -1.23 -20.23
C ASN A 169 17.33 -0.05 -20.36
N ASN A 170 16.12 -0.21 -19.84
CA ASN A 170 15.11 0.84 -19.80
C ASN A 170 15.38 1.79 -18.64
N ILE A 171 16.40 2.64 -18.77
CA ILE A 171 16.71 3.66 -17.76
C ILE A 171 15.58 4.68 -17.76
N ASP A 172 14.89 4.79 -16.62
CA ASP A 172 13.67 5.57 -16.46
C ASP A 172 13.63 6.34 -15.12
N ALA A 173 14.78 6.53 -14.45
CA ALA A 173 14.85 7.19 -13.15
C ALA A 173 16.12 8.04 -12.96
N ALA A 174 16.06 9.04 -12.06
CA ALA A 174 17.23 9.84 -11.69
C ALA A 174 18.32 9.00 -10.99
N ILE A 175 17.90 8.04 -10.16
CA ILE A 175 18.72 6.92 -9.70
C ILE A 175 18.10 5.65 -10.27
N PHE A 176 18.82 4.98 -11.17
CA PHE A 176 18.37 3.71 -11.74
C PHE A 176 19.36 2.61 -11.39
N ALA A 177 18.87 1.54 -10.76
CA ALA A 177 19.67 0.38 -10.42
C ALA A 177 19.09 -0.92 -10.97
N LYS A 178 19.96 -1.73 -11.57
CA LYS A 178 19.62 -3.09 -12.02
C LYS A 178 19.66 -4.13 -10.92
N SER A 179 20.27 -3.80 -9.79
CA SER A 179 20.46 -4.67 -8.64
C SER A 179 19.92 -4.02 -7.37
N ASP A 180 20.08 -4.70 -6.24
CA ASP A 180 19.73 -4.20 -4.92
C ASP A 180 20.32 -2.81 -4.67
N LEU A 181 19.46 -1.92 -4.19
CA LEU A 181 19.81 -0.56 -3.85
C LEU A 181 19.48 -0.28 -2.39
N THR A 182 20.40 0.39 -1.70
CA THR A 182 20.13 0.93 -0.37
C THR A 182 20.38 2.42 -0.34
N LEU A 183 19.42 3.17 0.19
CA LEU A 183 19.56 4.57 0.54
C LEU A 183 19.73 4.68 2.06
N ASN A 184 20.77 5.37 2.50
CA ASN A 184 21.00 5.65 3.90
C ASN A 184 21.79 6.96 4.09
N GLY A 185 22.09 7.31 5.33
CA GLY A 185 22.96 8.43 5.65
C GLY A 185 22.31 9.49 6.53
N ALA A 186 23.09 10.52 6.86
CA ALA A 186 22.72 11.59 7.79
C ALA A 186 22.67 12.98 7.13
N GLY A 187 22.71 13.02 5.80
CA GLY A 187 22.49 14.23 5.00
C GLY A 187 21.15 14.21 4.28
N THR A 188 20.92 15.26 3.50
CA THR A 188 19.73 15.43 2.66
C THR A 188 20.05 15.05 1.23
N LEU A 189 19.12 14.35 0.57
CA LEU A 189 19.13 14.11 -0.86
C LEU A 189 17.86 14.71 -1.47
N THR A 190 18.05 15.67 -2.38
CA THR A 190 16.99 16.22 -3.23
C THR A 190 17.07 15.60 -4.61
N ILE A 191 15.96 15.06 -5.11
CA ILE A 191 15.85 14.50 -6.46
C ILE A 191 14.77 15.26 -7.22
N ASN A 192 15.13 15.79 -8.40
CA ASN A 192 14.20 16.41 -9.34
C ASN A 192 14.23 15.63 -10.65
N ALA A 193 13.24 14.78 -10.88
CA ALA A 193 13.10 14.02 -12.11
C ALA A 193 11.94 14.60 -12.93
N ASP A 194 12.24 15.55 -13.81
CA ASP A 194 11.25 16.17 -14.72
C ASP A 194 10.65 15.13 -15.68
N TYR A 195 11.33 13.98 -15.84
CA TYR A 195 10.91 12.82 -16.58
C TYR A 195 11.16 11.55 -15.75
N GLY A 196 10.23 10.58 -15.86
CA GLY A 196 10.33 9.27 -15.21
C GLY A 196 10.27 9.31 -13.69
N HIS A 197 10.87 8.31 -13.07
CA HIS A 197 10.85 8.06 -11.62
C HIS A 197 11.94 8.82 -10.88
N GLY A 198 11.78 8.96 -9.57
CA GLY A 198 12.85 9.44 -8.69
C GLY A 198 13.95 8.38 -8.55
N VAL A 199 13.60 7.25 -7.92
CA VAL A 199 14.51 6.13 -7.65
C VAL A 199 13.88 4.83 -8.11
N VAL A 200 14.63 4.04 -8.88
CA VAL A 200 14.24 2.69 -9.32
C VAL A 200 15.33 1.70 -8.95
N SER A 201 14.95 0.62 -8.26
CA SER A 201 15.70 -0.64 -8.28
C SER A 201 14.89 -1.70 -9.03
N LYS A 202 15.55 -2.43 -9.92
CA LYS A 202 14.97 -3.61 -10.58
C LYS A 202 15.04 -4.88 -9.72
N ASP A 203 15.59 -4.78 -8.50
CA ASP A 203 15.48 -5.77 -7.42
C ASP A 203 14.87 -5.10 -6.17
N ASP A 204 15.53 -5.18 -5.01
CA ASP A 204 15.04 -4.56 -3.78
C ASP A 204 15.53 -3.12 -3.62
N LEU A 205 14.63 -2.23 -3.20
CA LEU A 205 14.96 -0.91 -2.68
C LEU A 205 14.82 -0.89 -1.16
N ALA A 206 15.93 -0.72 -0.43
CA ALA A 206 15.94 -0.52 1.00
C ALA A 206 16.26 0.95 1.36
N VAL A 207 15.55 1.53 2.32
CA VAL A 207 15.85 2.83 2.92
C VAL A 207 15.92 2.68 4.42
N THR A 208 17.07 2.97 5.03
CA THR A 208 17.27 2.72 6.47
C THR A 208 17.26 3.97 7.34
N CYS A 209 17.58 5.13 6.75
CA CYS A 209 17.55 6.45 7.38
C CYS A 209 17.83 7.52 6.32
N GLY A 210 17.76 8.80 6.69
CA GLY A 210 18.11 9.93 5.83
C GLY A 210 16.96 10.91 5.64
N THR A 211 17.20 11.98 4.85
CA THR A 211 16.17 12.93 4.45
C THR A 211 16.11 12.98 2.93
N TYR A 212 14.93 12.71 2.37
CA TYR A 212 14.70 12.58 0.93
C TYR A 212 13.59 13.54 0.49
N ASN A 213 13.94 14.46 -0.40
CA ASN A 213 12.97 15.37 -1.04
C ASN A 213 12.92 15.01 -2.52
N ILE A 214 11.86 14.31 -2.94
CA ILE A 214 11.77 13.75 -4.29
C ILE A 214 10.58 14.39 -5.00
N THR A 215 10.86 15.00 -6.15
CA THR A 215 9.84 15.40 -7.12
C THR A 215 10.08 14.62 -8.40
N SER A 216 9.08 13.88 -8.88
CA SER A 216 9.19 13.01 -10.05
C SER A 216 7.94 13.08 -10.93
N ALA A 217 8.13 12.96 -12.25
CA ALA A 217 7.02 12.91 -13.21
C ALA A 217 6.21 11.62 -13.14
N SER A 218 6.82 10.52 -12.67
CA SER A 218 6.16 9.27 -12.31
C SER A 218 6.41 8.96 -10.83
N SER A 219 6.61 7.70 -10.45
CA SER A 219 6.68 7.31 -9.03
C SER A 219 7.96 7.79 -8.35
N ALA A 220 7.90 8.15 -7.07
CA ALA A 220 9.06 8.72 -6.37
C ALA A 220 10.06 7.63 -5.94
N LEU A 221 9.58 6.56 -5.29
CA LEU A 221 10.38 5.40 -4.91
C LEU A 221 9.79 4.13 -5.52
N THR A 222 10.60 3.41 -6.29
CA THR A 222 10.19 2.18 -6.98
C THR A 222 11.19 1.06 -6.74
N GLY A 223 10.69 -0.09 -6.30
CA GLY A 223 11.46 -1.32 -6.17
C GLY A 223 10.68 -2.47 -6.79
N LYS A 224 11.29 -3.23 -7.71
CA LYS A 224 10.60 -4.35 -8.36
C LYS A 224 10.27 -5.46 -7.37
N ASN A 225 11.25 -5.89 -6.58
CA ASN A 225 11.05 -7.01 -5.66
C ASN A 225 10.43 -6.53 -4.34
N SER A 226 10.87 -5.37 -3.85
CA SER A 226 10.30 -4.73 -2.68
C SER A 226 10.72 -3.27 -2.56
N VAL A 227 9.92 -2.49 -1.84
CA VAL A 227 10.37 -1.26 -1.18
C VAL A 227 10.29 -1.45 0.33
N ARG A 228 11.44 -1.36 1.01
CA ARG A 228 11.57 -1.58 2.46
C ARG A 228 12.10 -0.32 3.11
N ILE A 229 11.36 0.24 4.07
CA ILE A 229 11.73 1.48 4.75
C ILE A 229 11.77 1.25 6.27
N ALA A 230 12.97 1.38 6.85
CA ALA A 230 13.17 1.24 8.28
C ALA A 230 12.81 2.54 9.01
N ASP A 231 13.36 3.66 8.51
CA ASP A 231 13.18 5.01 9.06
C ASP A 231 13.63 6.05 8.01
N GLY A 232 13.34 7.33 8.25
CA GLY A 232 13.74 8.45 7.40
C GLY A 232 12.71 9.58 7.41
N THR A 233 13.05 10.68 6.73
CA THR A 233 12.11 11.79 6.47
C THR A 233 11.92 11.95 4.98
N PHE A 234 10.68 11.93 4.52
CA PHE A 234 10.34 11.86 3.10
C PHE A 234 9.34 12.97 2.74
N THR A 235 9.71 13.78 1.74
CA THR A 235 8.77 14.64 1.01
C THR A 235 8.70 14.11 -0.42
N LEU A 236 7.59 13.47 -0.78
CA LEU A 236 7.41 12.80 -2.06
C LEU A 236 6.30 13.51 -2.85
N ASN A 237 6.67 14.11 -3.99
CA ASN A 237 5.74 14.69 -4.95
C ASN A 237 5.86 13.91 -6.26
N ALA A 238 4.96 12.95 -6.48
CA ALA A 238 5.00 12.05 -7.61
C ALA A 238 3.85 12.33 -8.58
N GLY A 239 4.11 12.20 -9.88
CA GLY A 239 3.05 12.28 -10.90
C GLY A 239 2.21 11.00 -11.01
N THR A 240 2.72 9.87 -10.55
CA THR A 240 1.97 8.63 -10.29
C THR A 240 2.07 8.34 -8.79
N ASP A 241 2.77 7.29 -8.36
CA ASP A 241 2.72 6.82 -6.98
C ASP A 241 3.81 7.43 -6.09
N GLY A 242 3.48 7.66 -4.81
CA GLY A 242 4.50 8.02 -3.83
C GLY A 242 5.53 6.90 -3.66
N ILE A 243 5.06 5.70 -3.36
CA ILE A 243 5.88 4.49 -3.17
C ILE A 243 5.25 3.37 -3.98
N HIS A 244 6.04 2.74 -4.86
CA HIS A 244 5.57 1.71 -5.78
C HIS A 244 6.39 0.43 -5.68
N SER A 245 5.73 -0.73 -5.67
CA SER A 245 6.39 -2.00 -5.86
C SER A 245 5.53 -2.96 -6.67
N GLU A 246 6.09 -3.49 -7.75
CA GLU A 246 5.41 -4.45 -8.62
C GLU A 246 6.40 -5.51 -9.13
N ASN A 247 5.94 -6.77 -9.15
CA ASN A 247 6.69 -7.84 -9.77
C ASN A 247 5.78 -8.77 -10.57
N GLU A 248 5.80 -8.60 -11.89
CA GLU A 248 5.01 -9.43 -12.81
C GLU A 248 5.55 -10.88 -12.95
N ASP A 249 6.81 -11.13 -12.55
CA ASP A 249 7.49 -12.42 -12.75
C ASP A 249 7.31 -13.38 -11.55
N ASP A 250 7.22 -12.84 -10.33
CA ASP A 250 7.12 -13.60 -9.08
C ASP A 250 6.09 -12.97 -8.13
N THR A 251 4.94 -13.63 -8.00
CA THR A 251 3.81 -13.19 -7.18
C THR A 251 4.06 -13.24 -5.66
N THR A 252 5.27 -13.60 -5.22
CA THR A 252 5.69 -13.51 -3.82
C THR A 252 6.50 -12.26 -3.51
N LEU A 253 6.81 -11.47 -4.54
CA LEU A 253 7.54 -10.20 -4.48
C LEU A 253 6.58 -9.02 -4.79
N GLY A 254 7.11 -7.81 -5.00
CA GLY A 254 6.30 -6.62 -5.27
C GLY A 254 5.59 -6.09 -4.03
N PHE A 255 6.26 -6.10 -2.87
CA PHE A 255 5.68 -5.67 -1.60
C PHE A 255 6.30 -4.37 -1.07
N VAL A 256 5.52 -3.63 -0.29
CA VAL A 256 5.98 -2.46 0.46
C VAL A 256 5.98 -2.76 1.95
N TYR A 257 7.10 -2.47 2.61
CA TYR A 257 7.28 -2.65 4.05
C TYR A 257 7.77 -1.34 4.69
N ILE A 258 7.03 -0.84 5.67
CA ILE A 258 7.33 0.39 6.41
C ILE A 258 7.38 0.06 7.91
N ALA A 259 8.58 0.05 8.49
CA ALA A 259 8.75 -0.06 9.93
C ALA A 259 8.49 1.27 10.64
N GLY A 260 8.90 2.38 10.02
CA GLY A 260 8.84 3.71 10.58
C GLY A 260 9.20 4.80 9.56
N GLY A 261 9.45 6.01 10.06
CA GLY A 261 9.73 7.20 9.26
C GLY A 261 8.64 8.27 9.35
N THR A 262 8.91 9.43 8.74
CA THR A 262 7.97 10.55 8.58
C THR A 262 7.79 10.85 7.10
N PHE A 263 6.55 10.82 6.61
CA PHE A 263 6.22 10.94 5.20
C PHE A 263 5.24 12.09 4.97
N SER A 264 5.51 12.91 3.96
CA SER A 264 4.58 13.83 3.33
C SER A 264 4.49 13.45 1.86
N ILE A 265 3.38 12.83 1.47
CA ILE A 265 3.18 12.27 0.12
C ILE A 265 2.09 13.06 -0.61
N SER A 266 2.38 13.45 -1.85
CA SER A 266 1.40 13.91 -2.83
C SER A 266 1.64 13.13 -4.12
N ALA A 267 0.68 12.30 -4.48
CA ALA A 267 0.72 11.41 -5.61
C ALA A 267 -0.37 11.79 -6.63
N GLY A 268 -0.10 11.52 -7.90
CA GLY A 268 -1.09 11.66 -8.97
C GLY A 268 -1.94 10.41 -9.15
N ASP A 269 -1.40 9.25 -8.76
CA ASP A 269 -2.10 7.98 -8.61
C ASP A 269 -2.05 7.61 -7.13
N ASP A 270 -1.36 6.55 -6.69
CA ASP A 270 -1.51 6.10 -5.31
C ASP A 270 -0.52 6.73 -4.33
N GLY A 271 -0.95 6.93 -3.07
CA GLY A 271 -0.02 7.29 -2.02
C GLY A 271 1.06 6.21 -1.85
N ILE A 272 0.61 4.96 -1.73
CA ILE A 272 1.43 3.75 -1.65
C ILE A 272 0.73 2.64 -2.46
N HIS A 273 1.45 2.08 -3.42
CA HIS A 273 0.99 0.94 -4.24
C HIS A 273 1.95 -0.24 -4.08
N ALA A 274 1.40 -1.42 -3.84
CA ALA A 274 2.12 -2.68 -3.89
C ALA A 274 1.28 -3.74 -4.62
N GLU A 275 1.87 -4.45 -5.59
CA GLU A 275 1.19 -5.57 -6.25
C GLU A 275 0.73 -6.64 -5.24
N THR A 276 1.52 -6.88 -4.18
CA THR A 276 1.20 -7.87 -3.14
C THR A 276 0.84 -7.24 -1.80
N ASP A 277 1.80 -7.10 -0.89
CA ASP A 277 1.52 -6.66 0.48
C ASP A 277 1.97 -5.22 0.71
N VAL A 278 1.11 -4.38 1.28
CA VAL A 278 1.53 -3.20 2.04
C VAL A 278 1.54 -3.56 3.54
N LYS A 279 2.69 -3.43 4.18
CA LYS A 279 2.89 -3.69 5.63
C LYS A 279 3.40 -2.44 6.32
N ILE A 280 2.58 -1.85 7.20
CA ILE A 280 2.92 -0.65 7.97
C ILE A 280 2.90 -0.97 9.45
N LEU A 281 4.08 -0.93 10.07
CA LEU A 281 4.26 -1.22 11.49
C LEU A 281 4.20 0.05 12.35
N GLY A 282 4.60 1.20 11.77
CA GLY A 282 4.75 2.46 12.47
C GLY A 282 5.08 3.62 11.53
N GLY A 283 5.45 4.75 12.13
CA GLY A 283 5.77 6.01 11.43
C GLY A 283 4.63 7.03 11.43
N THR A 284 4.90 8.19 10.86
CA THR A 284 3.91 9.25 10.61
C THR A 284 3.74 9.42 9.11
N LEU A 285 2.59 9.04 8.58
CA LEU A 285 2.30 9.08 7.14
C LEU A 285 1.22 10.12 6.87
N ASP A 286 1.57 11.18 6.16
CA ASP A 286 0.65 12.23 5.71
C ASP A 286 0.52 12.14 4.18
N ILE A 287 -0.45 11.35 3.71
CA ILE A 287 -0.83 11.24 2.29
C ILE A 287 -1.84 12.35 2.01
N LYS A 288 -1.35 13.45 1.47
CA LYS A 288 -2.08 14.71 1.33
C LYS A 288 -3.01 14.75 0.11
N ASN A 289 -2.69 13.94 -0.90
CA ASN A 289 -3.43 13.82 -2.14
C ASN A 289 -3.01 12.53 -2.85
N SER A 290 -3.99 11.78 -3.33
CA SER A 290 -3.80 10.63 -4.21
C SER A 290 -5.12 10.26 -4.92
N TYR A 291 -5.06 9.39 -5.92
CA TYR A 291 -6.20 8.66 -6.43
C TYR A 291 -6.69 7.70 -5.35
N GLU A 292 -5.97 6.62 -5.06
CA GLU A 292 -6.17 5.80 -3.85
C GLU A 292 -5.09 6.11 -2.79
N GLY A 293 -5.42 5.94 -1.52
CA GLY A 293 -4.48 6.21 -0.44
C GLY A 293 -3.39 5.16 -0.35
N ILE A 294 -3.80 3.94 0.00
CA ILE A 294 -2.91 2.78 0.19
C ILE A 294 -3.56 1.58 -0.48
N GLU A 295 -2.89 1.04 -1.51
CA GLU A 295 -3.36 -0.09 -2.30
C GLU A 295 -2.39 -1.27 -2.22
N GLY A 296 -2.95 -2.48 -2.10
CA GLY A 296 -2.30 -3.71 -2.55
C GLY A 296 -3.19 -4.93 -2.41
N LEU A 297 -2.72 -6.12 -2.79
CA LEU A 297 -3.48 -7.36 -2.56
C LEU A 297 -3.83 -7.53 -1.08
N THR A 298 -2.90 -7.21 -0.18
CA THR A 298 -3.22 -7.04 1.24
C THR A 298 -2.67 -5.74 1.81
N VAL A 299 -3.44 -5.14 2.72
CA VAL A 299 -3.03 -3.97 3.49
C VAL A 299 -3.02 -4.32 4.97
N ASN A 300 -1.84 -4.32 5.58
CA ASN A 300 -1.63 -4.71 6.97
C ASN A 300 -1.06 -3.54 7.78
N ILE A 301 -1.86 -3.01 8.70
CA ILE A 301 -1.50 -1.86 9.53
C ILE A 301 -1.49 -2.31 11.01
N SER A 302 -0.32 -2.28 11.64
CA SER A 302 -0.18 -2.58 13.07
C SER A 302 0.15 -1.38 13.94
N GLY A 303 0.47 -0.24 13.34
CA GLY A 303 0.81 0.98 14.06
C GLY A 303 1.00 2.18 13.13
N GLY A 304 1.38 3.31 13.72
CA GLY A 304 1.63 4.57 13.03
C GLY A 304 0.53 5.61 13.21
N ASP A 305 0.86 6.86 12.91
CA ASP A 305 -0.08 7.98 12.76
C ASP A 305 -0.26 8.23 11.27
N ILE A 306 -1.42 7.83 10.72
CA ILE A 306 -1.67 7.79 9.27
C ILE A 306 -2.83 8.73 8.95
N THR A 307 -2.58 9.71 8.09
CA THR A 307 -3.61 10.58 7.49
C THR A 307 -3.64 10.34 5.99
N VAL A 308 -4.83 10.09 5.46
CA VAL A 308 -5.06 9.83 4.03
C VAL A 308 -6.11 10.79 3.51
N ILE A 309 -5.78 11.50 2.43
CA ILE A 309 -6.72 12.25 1.60
C ILE A 309 -6.65 11.67 0.19
N ALA A 310 -7.65 10.88 -0.17
CA ALA A 310 -7.77 10.18 -1.44
C ALA A 310 -8.99 10.68 -2.22
N SER A 311 -8.87 10.73 -3.55
CA SER A 311 -9.98 11.13 -4.42
C SER A 311 -10.89 9.96 -4.81
N ASP A 312 -10.39 8.74 -4.73
CA ASP A 312 -11.13 7.48 -4.73
C ASP A 312 -10.98 6.84 -3.33
N ASP A 313 -10.44 5.63 -3.22
CA ASP A 313 -10.46 4.86 -1.99
C ASP A 313 -9.37 5.27 -1.00
N GLY A 314 -9.73 5.29 0.29
CA GLY A 314 -8.78 5.58 1.36
C GLY A 314 -7.77 4.45 1.55
N LEU A 315 -8.28 3.24 1.78
CA LEU A 315 -7.50 1.99 1.78
C LEU A 315 -8.17 1.04 0.81
N ASN A 316 -7.40 0.41 -0.07
CA ASN A 316 -7.91 -0.56 -1.04
C ASN A 316 -7.13 -1.88 -0.94
N ALA A 317 -7.87 -2.97 -0.75
CA ALA A 317 -7.34 -4.31 -0.98
C ALA A 317 -7.94 -4.92 -2.24
N ALA A 318 -7.22 -4.78 -3.35
CA ALA A 318 -7.55 -5.30 -4.66
C ALA A 318 -6.39 -6.14 -5.22
N GLY A 319 -6.70 -7.13 -6.07
CA GLY A 319 -5.66 -7.95 -6.68
C GLY A 319 -5.24 -7.47 -8.07
N GLY A 320 -3.95 -7.20 -8.28
CA GLY A 320 -3.27 -7.30 -9.58
C GLY A 320 -2.97 -8.79 -9.85
N ASN A 321 -3.26 -9.38 -11.02
CA ASN A 321 -2.62 -9.14 -12.33
C ASN A 321 -3.59 -9.43 -13.53
N ASP A 322 -4.86 -9.80 -13.31
CA ASP A 322 -5.75 -10.22 -14.42
C ASP A 322 -7.25 -10.32 -14.07
N GLY A 323 -7.71 -9.68 -12.99
CA GLY A 323 -9.03 -9.95 -12.40
C GLY A 323 -10.14 -8.91 -12.60
N SER A 324 -9.82 -7.62 -12.64
CA SER A 324 -10.81 -6.53 -12.54
C SER A 324 -11.57 -6.24 -13.85
N GLY A 325 -11.17 -6.86 -14.97
CA GLY A 325 -11.82 -6.72 -16.28
C GLY A 325 -12.49 -7.98 -16.84
N GLY A 326 -12.60 -9.06 -16.07
CA GLY A 326 -13.17 -10.32 -16.56
C GLY A 326 -14.68 -10.27 -16.72
N GLU A 327 -15.17 -10.19 -17.97
CA GLU A 327 -16.58 -10.43 -18.31
C GLU A 327 -17.06 -11.76 -17.68
N GLY A 328 -17.82 -11.69 -16.57
CA GLY A 328 -18.55 -12.83 -16.03
C GLY A 328 -18.32 -13.20 -14.56
N LYS A 329 -17.47 -12.51 -13.80
CA LYS A 329 -17.57 -12.58 -12.33
C LYS A 329 -18.73 -11.70 -11.89
N ALA A 330 -19.64 -12.24 -11.07
CA ALA A 330 -20.66 -11.39 -10.44
C ALA A 330 -19.91 -10.34 -9.62
N ALA A 331 -20.22 -9.06 -9.83
CA ALA A 331 -19.47 -7.89 -9.36
C ALA A 331 -19.40 -7.72 -7.82
N MET A 332 -19.64 -8.77 -7.03
CA MET A 332 -19.81 -8.75 -5.57
C MET A 332 -19.32 -10.06 -4.91
N GLN A 333 -18.43 -10.82 -5.53
CA GLN A 333 -17.86 -12.04 -4.93
C GLN A 333 -16.50 -11.74 -4.32
N ALA A 334 -16.28 -12.20 -3.08
CA ALA A 334 -15.00 -12.08 -2.41
C ALA A 334 -13.87 -12.68 -3.26
N VAL A 335 -12.85 -11.87 -3.51
CA VAL A 335 -11.61 -12.26 -4.15
C VAL A 335 -10.71 -12.89 -3.09
N ASP A 336 -10.27 -14.11 -3.36
CA ASP A 336 -9.37 -14.84 -2.46
C ASP A 336 -8.01 -14.14 -2.42
N GLY A 337 -7.42 -14.02 -1.24
CA GLY A 337 -6.17 -13.27 -1.02
C GLY A 337 -6.35 -11.79 -0.68
N CYS A 338 -7.44 -11.14 -1.12
CA CYS A 338 -7.70 -9.74 -0.77
C CYS A 338 -8.05 -9.57 0.72
N LEU A 339 -7.29 -8.77 1.45
CA LEU A 339 -7.51 -8.57 2.89
C LEU A 339 -6.95 -7.23 3.38
N ILE A 340 -7.78 -6.49 4.11
CA ILE A 340 -7.31 -5.39 4.97
C ILE A 340 -7.29 -5.86 6.43
N THR A 341 -6.14 -5.72 7.08
CA THR A 341 -5.98 -5.99 8.52
C THR A 341 -5.49 -4.75 9.24
N ILE A 342 -6.24 -4.31 10.26
CA ILE A 342 -5.86 -3.21 11.15
C ILE A 342 -5.80 -3.73 12.58
N SER A 343 -4.59 -3.76 13.15
CA SER A 343 -4.34 -4.25 14.52
C SER A 343 -3.88 -3.16 15.48
N GLY A 344 -3.57 -1.96 14.97
CA GLY A 344 -3.14 -0.81 15.75
C GLY A 344 -3.00 0.44 14.87
N GLY A 345 -2.49 1.51 15.46
CA GLY A 345 -2.30 2.81 14.79
C GLY A 345 -3.45 3.79 15.01
N ASN A 346 -3.23 5.04 14.61
CA ASN A 346 -4.19 6.13 14.60
C ASN A 346 -4.40 6.54 13.13
N LEU A 347 -5.59 6.30 12.60
CA LEU A 347 -5.91 6.45 11.19
C LEU A 347 -6.98 7.53 11.01
N THR A 348 -6.70 8.52 10.17
CA THR A 348 -7.66 9.53 9.70
C THR A 348 -7.75 9.45 8.19
N ILE A 349 -8.91 9.00 7.70
CA ILE A 349 -9.15 8.77 6.28
C ILE A 349 -10.22 9.75 5.79
N ASP A 350 -9.90 10.49 4.75
CA ASP A 350 -10.81 11.33 3.97
C ASP A 350 -10.79 10.80 2.52
N ALA A 351 -11.86 10.13 2.11
CA ALA A 351 -11.93 9.43 0.83
C ALA A 351 -13.08 9.96 -0.03
N GLY A 352 -12.84 10.13 -1.33
CA GLY A 352 -13.88 10.46 -2.30
C GLY A 352 -14.72 9.23 -2.67
N GLY A 353 -14.05 8.09 -2.80
CA GLY A 353 -14.60 6.74 -2.90
C GLY A 353 -14.75 6.09 -1.54
N ASP A 354 -14.54 4.78 -1.47
CA ASP A 354 -14.69 4.01 -0.25
C ASP A 354 -13.66 4.43 0.81
N GLY A 355 -14.12 4.49 2.06
CA GLY A 355 -13.20 4.78 3.16
C GLY A 355 -12.17 3.64 3.33
N ILE A 356 -12.69 2.41 3.37
CA ILE A 356 -11.92 1.18 3.46
C ILE A 356 -12.62 0.19 2.53
N ASP A 357 -12.02 -0.09 1.37
CA ASP A 357 -12.49 -1.10 0.41
C ASP A 357 -11.64 -2.37 0.51
N SER A 358 -12.31 -3.51 0.61
CA SER A 358 -11.67 -4.78 0.34
C SER A 358 -12.49 -5.62 -0.61
N ASN A 359 -11.90 -5.91 -1.77
CA ASN A 359 -12.44 -6.93 -2.67
C ASN A 359 -12.49 -8.33 -2.02
N GLY A 360 -11.89 -8.53 -0.85
CA GLY A 360 -12.04 -9.71 0.00
C GLY A 360 -12.61 -9.34 1.38
N SER A 361 -11.82 -9.48 2.44
CA SER A 361 -12.30 -9.28 3.83
C SER A 361 -11.61 -8.13 4.57
N LEU A 362 -12.26 -7.67 5.64
CA LEU A 362 -11.74 -6.67 6.56
C LEU A 362 -11.62 -7.27 7.97
N ALA A 363 -10.47 -7.11 8.60
CA ALA A 363 -10.23 -7.56 9.97
C ALA A 363 -9.67 -6.41 10.83
N ILE A 364 -10.40 -6.02 11.87
CA ILE A 364 -9.99 -4.97 12.81
C ILE A 364 -9.87 -5.57 14.22
N SER A 365 -8.68 -5.50 14.79
CA SER A 365 -8.38 -5.99 16.15
C SER A 365 -7.83 -4.92 17.08
N GLY A 366 -7.52 -3.73 16.55
CA GLY A 366 -7.05 -2.59 17.31
C GLY A 366 -6.97 -1.33 16.44
N GLY A 367 -6.46 -0.25 17.02
CA GLY A 367 -6.34 1.06 16.37
C GLY A 367 -7.48 2.03 16.70
N ASP A 368 -7.22 3.31 16.45
CA ASP A 368 -8.18 4.41 16.53
C ASP A 368 -8.42 4.93 15.10
N ILE A 369 -9.59 4.63 14.53
CA ILE A 369 -9.86 4.82 13.09
C ILE A 369 -11.00 5.82 12.92
N THR A 370 -10.76 6.85 12.11
CA THR A 370 -11.75 7.85 11.71
C THR A 370 -11.87 7.91 10.20
N VAL A 371 -13.08 7.93 9.68
CA VAL A 371 -13.35 7.89 8.22
C VAL A 371 -14.38 8.95 7.83
N SER A 372 -14.01 9.84 6.92
CA SER A 372 -14.87 10.84 6.30
C SER A 372 -15.12 10.49 4.83
N GLY A 373 -16.36 10.17 4.49
CA GLY A 373 -16.76 9.86 3.13
C GLY A 373 -17.30 8.43 2.98
N PRO A 374 -17.81 8.10 1.78
CA PRO A 374 -17.94 8.96 0.59
C PRO A 374 -19.14 9.91 0.66
N THR A 375 -19.31 10.74 -0.38
CA THR A 375 -20.51 11.57 -0.57
C THR A 375 -21.49 11.02 -1.61
N ASP A 376 -21.00 10.21 -2.56
CA ASP A 376 -21.84 9.54 -3.54
C ASP A 376 -22.45 8.24 -2.99
N ASN A 377 -23.49 7.72 -3.64
CA ASN A 377 -24.21 6.53 -3.21
C ASN A 377 -23.72 5.23 -3.87
N THR A 378 -22.64 5.27 -4.65
CA THR A 378 -22.02 4.10 -5.27
C THR A 378 -20.90 3.51 -4.44
N ASN A 379 -20.46 4.24 -3.42
CA ASN A 379 -19.42 3.88 -2.46
C ASN A 379 -19.97 3.94 -1.01
N GLY A 380 -19.22 3.41 -0.04
CA GLY A 380 -19.50 3.34 1.38
C GLY A 380 -18.29 3.66 2.29
N THR A 381 -18.57 3.96 3.55
CA THR A 381 -17.51 4.18 4.55
C THR A 381 -16.67 2.91 4.78
N LEU A 382 -17.33 1.75 4.68
CA LEU A 382 -16.72 0.43 4.63
C LEU A 382 -17.34 -0.27 3.43
N ASP A 383 -16.53 -0.80 2.52
CA ASP A 383 -16.94 -1.74 1.50
C ASP A 383 -16.11 -3.01 1.61
N TYR A 384 -16.77 -4.16 1.51
CA TYR A 384 -16.11 -5.44 1.50
C TYR A 384 -17.01 -6.51 0.88
N ASN A 385 -16.40 -7.39 0.08
CA ASN A 385 -17.12 -8.49 -0.55
C ASN A 385 -17.27 -9.74 0.34
N GLY A 386 -16.36 -9.93 1.29
CA GLY A 386 -16.27 -11.07 2.20
C GLY A 386 -16.91 -10.78 3.56
N THR A 387 -16.10 -10.75 4.62
CA THR A 387 -16.56 -10.39 5.97
C THR A 387 -15.77 -9.24 6.54
N ALA A 388 -16.43 -8.32 7.24
CA ALA A 388 -15.78 -7.39 8.15
C ALA A 388 -15.92 -7.85 9.59
N VAL A 389 -14.81 -8.19 10.23
CA VAL A 389 -14.76 -8.66 11.62
C VAL A 389 -14.07 -7.62 12.48
N ILE A 390 -14.74 -7.16 13.52
CA ILE A 390 -14.15 -6.28 14.54
C ILE A 390 -14.09 -6.96 15.92
N THR A 391 -12.92 -6.91 16.53
CA THR A 391 -12.63 -7.57 17.82
C THR A 391 -11.95 -6.65 18.84
N GLY A 392 -11.51 -5.47 18.41
CA GLY A 392 -10.83 -4.48 19.24
C GLY A 392 -10.71 -3.14 18.52
N GLY A 393 -10.17 -2.13 19.22
CA GLY A 393 -9.99 -0.77 18.70
C GLY A 393 -11.25 0.08 18.75
N THR A 394 -11.17 1.26 18.14
CA THR A 394 -12.29 2.18 17.93
C THR A 394 -12.37 2.54 16.46
N LEU A 395 -13.57 2.46 15.88
CA LEU A 395 -13.86 2.99 14.56
C LEU A 395 -15.04 3.96 14.64
N VAL A 396 -14.87 5.16 14.08
CA VAL A 396 -15.94 6.14 13.90
C VAL A 396 -15.87 6.67 12.46
N GLY A 397 -16.77 6.20 11.61
CA GLY A 397 -16.83 6.61 10.21
C GLY A 397 -18.19 7.23 9.88
N ALA A 398 -18.22 8.09 8.87
CA ALA A 398 -19.46 8.64 8.34
C ALA A 398 -19.35 8.91 6.84
N GLY A 399 -20.37 8.52 6.09
CA GLY A 399 -20.40 8.64 4.63
C GLY A 399 -21.82 8.61 4.09
N SER A 400 -21.97 8.30 2.82
CA SER A 400 -23.28 8.18 2.15
C SER A 400 -24.11 7.01 2.71
N SER A 401 -25.39 6.95 2.34
CA SER A 401 -26.27 5.84 2.75
C SER A 401 -26.46 4.78 1.66
N GLY A 402 -25.95 5.01 0.44
CA GLY A 402 -26.22 4.18 -0.73
C GLY A 402 -25.69 2.75 -0.62
N MET A 403 -24.40 2.62 -0.32
CA MET A 403 -23.70 1.35 -0.12
C MET A 403 -23.30 1.16 1.35
N ALA A 404 -23.99 1.82 2.28
CA ALA A 404 -23.63 1.76 3.70
C ALA A 404 -23.71 0.33 4.24
N GLN A 405 -22.56 -0.23 4.62
CA GLN A 405 -22.41 -1.55 5.20
C GLN A 405 -21.85 -1.47 6.62
N GLY A 406 -22.33 -2.36 7.49
CA GLY A 406 -21.87 -2.49 8.88
C GLY A 406 -20.93 -3.69 9.05
N PHE A 407 -20.48 -3.96 10.28
CA PHE A 407 -19.68 -5.16 10.54
C PHE A 407 -20.52 -6.44 10.52
N SER A 408 -19.84 -7.58 10.32
CA SER A 408 -20.44 -8.92 10.29
C SER A 408 -20.69 -9.46 11.70
N ASP A 409 -21.68 -10.36 11.85
CA ASP A 409 -22.07 -11.00 13.12
C ASP A 409 -21.00 -11.93 13.71
N SER A 410 -19.96 -12.26 12.94
CA SER A 410 -18.76 -12.96 13.41
C SER A 410 -17.84 -12.08 14.27
N SER A 411 -18.14 -10.79 14.40
CA SER A 411 -17.47 -9.84 15.29
C SER A 411 -17.68 -10.19 16.77
N THR A 412 -16.71 -9.81 17.61
CA THR A 412 -16.81 -9.96 19.08
C THR A 412 -16.92 -8.64 19.83
N GLN A 413 -16.69 -7.52 19.14
CA GLN A 413 -16.91 -6.17 19.63
C GLN A 413 -18.21 -5.59 19.06
N GLY A 414 -18.95 -4.84 19.87
CA GLY A 414 -20.23 -4.26 19.45
C GLY A 414 -20.07 -3.13 18.43
N SER A 415 -20.96 -3.09 17.44
CA SER A 415 -20.92 -2.08 16.38
C SER A 415 -22.30 -1.59 15.96
N ILE A 416 -22.39 -0.31 15.61
CA ILE A 416 -23.59 0.40 15.16
C ILE A 416 -23.35 0.94 13.76
N LEU A 417 -24.20 0.56 12.81
CA LEU A 417 -24.44 1.32 11.58
C LEU A 417 -25.76 2.09 11.76
N TYR A 418 -25.73 3.41 11.61
CA TYR A 418 -26.94 4.23 11.69
C TYR A 418 -27.11 5.08 10.44
N VAL A 419 -28.16 4.81 9.66
CA VAL A 419 -28.58 5.60 8.52
C VAL A 419 -29.58 6.67 8.97
N LEU A 420 -29.27 7.91 8.65
CA LEU A 420 -30.01 9.11 9.00
C LEU A 420 -31.12 9.37 7.99
N THR A 421 -32.18 10.03 8.45
CA THR A 421 -33.33 10.38 7.59
C THR A 421 -33.01 11.43 6.53
N GLY A 422 -31.90 12.16 6.68
CA GLY A 422 -31.43 13.14 5.72
C GLY A 422 -29.94 13.40 5.87
N THR A 423 -29.34 13.86 4.78
CA THR A 423 -27.93 14.24 4.70
C THR A 423 -27.61 15.35 5.68
N GLN A 424 -26.50 15.17 6.40
CA GLN A 424 -25.91 16.11 7.33
C GLN A 424 -24.72 16.80 6.65
N LYS A 425 -24.45 18.03 7.07
CA LYS A 425 -23.32 18.80 6.53
C LYS A 425 -22.00 18.28 7.10
N ALA A 426 -20.93 18.42 6.33
CA ALA A 426 -19.56 18.35 6.84
C ALA A 426 -19.40 19.19 8.12
N GLY A 427 -18.61 18.68 9.05
CA GLY A 427 -18.37 19.25 10.38
C GLY A 427 -19.52 19.10 11.37
N THR A 428 -20.64 18.47 10.99
CA THR A 428 -21.72 18.18 11.94
C THR A 428 -21.26 17.14 12.95
N GLN A 429 -21.25 17.50 14.24
CA GLN A 429 -20.78 16.62 15.29
C GLN A 429 -21.64 15.36 15.42
N VAL A 430 -21.00 14.20 15.33
CA VAL A 430 -21.50 12.89 15.73
C VAL A 430 -21.02 12.59 17.15
N THR A 431 -21.91 12.13 18.02
CA THR A 431 -21.55 11.71 19.39
C THR A 431 -22.38 10.51 19.81
N LEU A 432 -21.72 9.45 20.24
CA LEU A 432 -22.37 8.29 20.87
C LEU A 432 -22.19 8.36 22.38
N LYS A 433 -23.28 8.24 23.12
CA LYS A 433 -23.28 8.18 24.58
C LYS A 433 -23.90 6.90 25.10
N ASP A 434 -23.41 6.43 26.24
CA ASP A 434 -24.09 5.38 27.02
C ASP A 434 -25.32 5.92 27.78
N SER A 435 -26.08 5.02 28.40
CA SER A 435 -27.24 5.36 29.23
C SER A 435 -26.93 6.20 30.48
N SER A 436 -25.66 6.29 30.88
CA SER A 436 -25.20 7.16 31.98
C SER A 436 -24.78 8.56 31.50
N GLY A 437 -24.79 8.79 30.18
CA GLY A 437 -24.39 10.05 29.55
C GLY A 437 -22.89 10.17 29.29
N ASN A 438 -22.10 9.10 29.47
CA ASN A 438 -20.68 9.10 29.13
C ASN A 438 -20.52 9.06 27.62
N VAL A 439 -19.60 9.86 27.08
CA VAL A 439 -19.25 9.85 25.65
C VAL A 439 -18.37 8.65 25.37
N ILE A 440 -18.79 7.81 24.42
CA ILE A 440 -18.04 6.64 23.93
C ILE A 440 -17.20 7.04 22.72
N ALA A 441 -17.82 7.76 21.79
CA ALA A 441 -17.21 8.18 20.53
C ALA A 441 -17.70 9.58 20.16
N GLN A 442 -16.81 10.39 19.58
CA GLN A 442 -17.12 11.73 19.12
C GLN A 442 -16.28 12.05 17.88
N PHE A 443 -16.94 12.46 16.79
CA PHE A 443 -16.30 12.69 15.50
C PHE A 443 -17.05 13.76 14.71
N ALA A 444 -16.33 14.62 13.99
CA ALA A 444 -16.89 15.62 13.09
C ALA A 444 -16.36 15.31 11.68
N PRO A 445 -17.16 14.65 10.82
CA PRO A 445 -16.71 14.24 9.49
C PRO A 445 -16.38 15.42 8.60
N GLU A 446 -15.32 15.33 7.80
CA GLU A 446 -14.90 16.39 6.85
C GLU A 446 -15.80 16.49 5.61
N LYS A 447 -16.67 15.48 5.40
CA LYS A 447 -17.62 15.42 4.28
C LYS A 447 -19.07 15.41 4.75
N GLU A 448 -19.98 15.74 3.83
CA GLU A 448 -21.40 15.51 4.04
C GLU A 448 -21.67 14.01 4.18
N PHE A 449 -22.61 13.63 5.05
CA PHE A 449 -22.85 12.22 5.38
C PHE A 449 -24.32 11.95 5.66
N GLN A 450 -24.74 10.71 5.47
CA GLN A 450 -26.07 10.21 5.82
C GLN A 450 -26.01 8.88 6.58
N SER A 451 -24.86 8.24 6.69
CA SER A 451 -24.63 7.08 7.54
C SER A 451 -23.53 7.35 8.56
N VAL A 452 -23.55 6.59 9.65
CA VAL A 452 -22.52 6.61 10.68
C VAL A 452 -22.21 5.17 11.09
N ASN A 453 -20.93 4.78 11.02
CA ASN A 453 -20.40 3.53 11.53
C ASN A 453 -19.66 3.80 12.85
N ILE A 454 -20.03 3.12 13.93
CA ILE A 454 -19.35 3.25 15.23
C ILE A 454 -19.10 1.86 15.81
N SER A 455 -17.85 1.57 16.17
CA SER A 455 -17.48 0.41 16.97
C SER A 455 -16.53 0.84 18.08
N ALA A 456 -16.77 0.36 19.29
CA ALA A 456 -15.92 0.59 20.45
C ALA A 456 -16.16 -0.52 21.49
N LYS A 457 -15.17 -0.80 22.33
CA LYS A 457 -15.27 -1.84 23.37
C LYS A 457 -16.41 -1.61 24.37
N GLU A 458 -16.86 -0.37 24.54
CA GLU A 458 -17.97 0.01 25.41
C GLU A 458 -19.33 -0.39 24.84
N ILE A 459 -19.42 -0.67 23.54
CA ILE A 459 -20.67 -1.09 22.90
C ILE A 459 -20.91 -2.58 23.19
N ALA A 460 -21.85 -2.84 24.10
CA ALA A 460 -22.30 -4.17 24.49
C ALA A 460 -23.74 -4.49 24.04
N ASN A 461 -23.99 -5.76 23.74
CA ASN A 461 -25.33 -6.33 23.53
C ASN A 461 -26.17 -6.21 24.82
N GLY A 462 -27.45 -5.86 24.66
CA GLY A 462 -28.42 -5.64 25.75
C GLY A 462 -28.40 -4.24 26.35
N SER A 463 -27.53 -3.36 25.87
CA SER A 463 -27.42 -1.96 26.32
C SER A 463 -28.11 -0.99 25.38
N THR A 464 -28.47 0.18 25.91
CA THR A 464 -29.02 1.30 25.13
C THR A 464 -28.04 2.45 25.05
N TYR A 465 -27.94 3.04 23.87
CA TYR A 465 -27.08 4.17 23.54
C TYR A 465 -27.89 5.33 22.97
N THR A 466 -27.36 6.54 23.09
CA THR A 466 -27.90 7.73 22.43
C THR A 466 -26.89 8.21 21.40
N LEU A 467 -27.28 8.15 20.13
CA LEU A 467 -26.56 8.79 19.04
C LEU A 467 -27.10 10.20 18.87
N THR A 468 -26.23 11.20 19.03
CA THR A 468 -26.53 12.60 18.73
C THR A 468 -25.81 12.98 17.44
N VAL A 469 -26.54 13.55 16.49
CA VAL A 469 -25.97 14.12 15.26
C VAL A 469 -26.45 15.56 15.13
N GLY A 470 -25.54 16.51 15.36
CA GLY A 470 -25.90 17.92 15.50
C GLY A 470 -26.88 18.13 16.66
N THR A 471 -28.13 18.46 16.33
CA THR A 471 -29.22 18.63 17.31
C THR A 471 -30.16 17.43 17.39
N ASP A 472 -30.05 16.48 16.47
CA ASP A 472 -30.92 15.32 16.41
C ASP A 472 -30.42 14.23 17.36
N GLU A 473 -31.35 13.56 18.05
CA GLU A 473 -31.05 12.48 18.99
C GLU A 473 -31.80 11.21 18.61
N TYR A 474 -31.08 10.09 18.67
CA TYR A 474 -31.57 8.76 18.33
C TYR A 474 -31.25 7.78 19.44
N SER A 475 -32.26 7.03 19.90
CA SER A 475 -32.10 5.96 20.90
C SER A 475 -31.86 4.64 20.18
N ILE A 476 -30.78 3.96 20.52
CA ILE A 476 -30.34 2.70 19.90
C ILE A 476 -30.26 1.63 20.98
N GLU A 477 -31.08 0.58 20.87
CA GLU A 477 -30.99 -0.60 21.72
C GLU A 477 -30.21 -1.68 20.96
N MET A 478 -29.05 -2.09 21.50
CA MET A 478 -28.27 -3.19 20.95
C MET A 478 -28.94 -4.51 21.33
N THR A 479 -29.58 -5.18 20.37
CA THR A 479 -30.22 -6.50 20.57
C THR A 479 -29.34 -7.66 20.07
N ALA A 480 -28.24 -7.35 19.39
CA ALA A 480 -27.20 -8.25 18.94
C ALA A 480 -25.82 -7.56 19.09
N ILE A 481 -24.74 -8.22 18.65
CA ILE A 481 -23.41 -7.60 18.64
C ILE A 481 -23.30 -6.51 17.58
N THR A 482 -24.03 -6.65 16.48
CA THR A 482 -24.17 -5.66 15.41
C THR A 482 -25.55 -5.01 15.48
N TYR A 483 -25.65 -3.74 15.11
CA TYR A 483 -26.92 -3.03 14.95
C TYR A 483 -26.92 -2.28 13.61
N SER A 484 -28.05 -2.33 12.88
CA SER A 484 -28.32 -1.44 11.75
C SER A 484 -29.79 -1.03 11.69
N ASN A 485 -30.07 0.25 11.43
CA ASN A 485 -31.43 0.75 11.13
C ASN A 485 -31.65 1.05 9.63
N GLY A 486 -30.58 1.05 8.83
CA GLY A 486 -30.63 1.22 7.39
C GLY A 486 -30.81 -0.14 6.75
N GLY A 487 -31.92 -0.32 6.03
CA GLY A 487 -32.14 -1.51 5.21
C GLY A 487 -31.21 -1.52 4.01
N GLY A 488 -29.93 -1.86 4.23
CA GLY A 488 -29.01 -2.17 3.16
C GLY A 488 -29.41 -3.49 2.53
N MET A 489 -29.43 -3.54 1.20
CA MET A 489 -29.38 -4.78 0.42
C MET A 489 -28.04 -5.51 0.60
N GLY A 490 -27.48 -5.52 1.81
CA GLY A 490 -26.33 -6.33 2.18
C GLY A 490 -26.81 -7.75 2.45
N MET A 491 -26.27 -8.70 1.72
CA MET A 491 -26.45 -10.13 2.00
C MET A 491 -25.82 -10.47 3.36
N GLY A 492 -26.58 -10.26 4.43
CA GLY A 492 -26.22 -10.67 5.79
C GLY A 492 -27.43 -11.31 6.47
N GLY A 493 -27.38 -12.64 6.62
CA GLY A 493 -28.30 -13.39 7.49
C GLY A 493 -29.46 -14.08 6.76
N GLY A 494 -29.33 -15.40 6.59
CA GLY A 494 -30.43 -16.28 6.19
C GLY A 494 -31.57 -16.29 7.22
N GLY A 495 -32.44 -15.28 7.15
CA GLY A 495 -33.77 -15.31 7.76
C GLY A 495 -34.76 -15.95 6.79
N GLN A 496 -35.38 -17.06 7.19
CA GLN A 496 -36.45 -17.73 6.45
C GLN A 496 -37.55 -16.73 6.05
N MET A 497 -37.68 -16.44 4.75
CA MET A 497 -38.90 -15.82 4.24
C MET A 497 -40.08 -16.80 4.41
N PRO A 498 -41.22 -16.37 4.96
CA PRO A 498 -42.42 -17.18 5.00
C PRO A 498 -42.90 -17.45 3.57
N SER A 499 -43.03 -18.73 3.23
CA SER A 499 -43.51 -19.23 1.94
C SER A 499 -44.92 -18.70 1.61
N GLY A 500 -45.00 -17.63 0.82
CA GLY A 500 -46.22 -17.08 0.25
C GLY A 500 -46.30 -17.35 -1.25
N GLY A 501 -47.00 -18.41 -1.65
CA GLY A 501 -47.17 -18.79 -3.04
C GLY A 501 -47.95 -17.75 -3.86
N GLY A 502 -47.38 -17.34 -4.99
CA GLY A 502 -48.04 -16.55 -6.01
C GLY A 502 -47.45 -16.86 -7.38
N GLN A 503 -48.27 -17.45 -8.26
CA GLN A 503 -47.93 -17.84 -9.63
C GLN A 503 -47.51 -16.64 -10.48
N MET A 504 -46.33 -16.71 -11.12
CA MET A 504 -45.98 -15.85 -12.26
C MET A 504 -46.50 -16.45 -13.58
N PRO A 505 -47.20 -15.68 -14.44
CA PRO A 505 -47.47 -16.07 -15.81
C PRO A 505 -46.31 -15.71 -16.76
N SER A 506 -46.08 -16.60 -17.71
CA SER A 506 -45.12 -16.54 -18.82
C SER A 506 -45.47 -15.51 -19.91
N GLY A 507 -44.44 -14.91 -20.52
CA GLY A 507 -44.45 -14.26 -21.85
C GLY A 507 -43.61 -12.98 -21.87
N GLY A 508 -42.72 -12.69 -22.81
CA GLY A 508 -42.36 -13.34 -24.08
C GLY A 508 -41.13 -12.66 -24.71
N GLN A 509 -40.61 -13.29 -25.76
CA GLN A 509 -39.44 -12.87 -26.55
C GLN A 509 -39.62 -11.56 -27.33
N GLY A 510 -38.53 -10.81 -27.47
CA GLY A 510 -38.33 -9.79 -28.49
C GLY A 510 -36.85 -9.37 -28.55
N GLY A 511 -36.19 -9.60 -29.69
CA GLY A 511 -34.73 -9.47 -29.82
C GLY A 511 -34.23 -8.25 -30.62
N GLY A 512 -32.96 -7.90 -30.34
CA GLY A 512 -31.92 -7.35 -31.24
C GLY A 512 -31.93 -5.83 -31.53
N PRO A 513 -30.84 -5.27 -32.13
CA PRO A 513 -29.43 -5.69 -32.20
C PRO A 513 -28.43 -4.60 -31.74
N GLY A 514 -27.15 -4.96 -31.61
CA GLY A 514 -26.08 -4.16 -31.00
C GLY A 514 -25.49 -3.00 -31.80
N GLY A 515 -24.54 -2.32 -31.15
CA GLY A 515 -23.69 -1.28 -31.72
C GLY A 515 -22.40 -1.14 -30.90
N LYS A 516 -21.28 -1.50 -31.53
CA LYS A 516 -19.90 -1.27 -31.06
C LYS A 516 -19.55 0.22 -31.13
N GLY A 517 -18.73 0.70 -30.19
CA GLY A 517 -18.14 2.03 -30.24
C GLY A 517 -16.99 2.21 -29.24
N GLN A 518 -15.84 1.58 -29.52
CA GLN A 518 -14.54 2.02 -29.02
C GLN A 518 -14.16 3.33 -29.72
N ALA A 519 -13.61 4.29 -28.97
CA ALA A 519 -12.74 5.33 -29.52
C ALA A 519 -11.51 5.50 -28.60
N PRO A 520 -10.28 5.48 -29.14
CA PRO A 520 -9.05 5.64 -28.38
C PRO A 520 -8.69 7.12 -28.25
N PHE A 521 -8.13 7.51 -27.10
CA PHE A 521 -7.37 8.76 -26.99
C PHE A 521 -5.89 8.44 -27.19
N ASN A 522 -5.28 9.07 -28.19
CA ASN A 522 -3.85 9.09 -28.36
C ASN A 522 -3.42 10.52 -28.76
N GLY A 523 -2.46 11.05 -28.02
CA GLY A 523 -1.32 11.78 -28.57
C GLY A 523 -1.49 13.23 -29.02
N ALA A 524 -0.97 14.13 -28.18
CA ALA A 524 0.11 15.09 -28.47
C ALA A 524 -0.02 16.11 -29.61
N GLY A 525 0.42 17.34 -29.32
CA GLY A 525 0.73 18.34 -30.34
C GLY A 525 0.92 19.76 -29.79
N THR A 526 2.09 19.98 -29.19
CA THR A 526 2.70 21.28 -28.90
C THR A 526 2.71 22.22 -30.11
N ASP A 527 2.60 23.53 -29.86
CA ASP A 527 3.48 24.48 -30.53
C ASP A 527 3.60 25.80 -29.75
N ALA A 528 4.83 26.08 -29.35
CA ALA A 528 5.28 27.35 -28.81
C ALA A 528 5.55 28.33 -29.96
N THR A 529 5.17 29.60 -29.81
CA THR A 529 5.99 30.69 -30.38
C THR A 529 5.98 31.92 -29.47
N SER A 530 7.20 32.31 -29.15
CA SER A 530 7.68 33.50 -28.48
C SER A 530 7.18 34.83 -29.08
N SER A 531 7.09 35.89 -28.27
CA SER A 531 8.07 37.00 -28.34
C SER A 531 7.74 38.13 -27.36
N ALA A 532 8.83 38.70 -26.83
CA ALA A 532 8.90 39.73 -25.80
C ALA A 532 8.71 41.17 -26.34
N THR A 533 8.87 42.13 -25.43
CA THR A 533 8.94 43.61 -25.54
C THR A 533 7.59 44.35 -25.40
N SER A 534 7.46 45.46 -24.67
CA SER A 534 8.34 46.26 -23.81
C SER A 534 7.47 47.33 -23.09
N ALA A 535 7.97 47.83 -21.96
CA ALA A 535 7.79 49.19 -21.42
C ALA A 535 6.40 49.85 -21.42
N GLN A 536 5.80 49.96 -20.22
CA GLN A 536 5.67 51.24 -19.49
C GLN A 536 5.42 51.00 -18.01
#